data_AF-A0A5N4DNT4-F1
#
_entry.id   AF-A0A5N4DNT4-F1
#
_cell.length_a   1.000
_cell.length_b   1.000
_cell.length_c   1.000
_cell.angle_alpha   90.00
_cell.angle_beta   90.00
_cell.angle_gamma   90.00
#
_symmetry.space_group_name_H-M   'P 1'
#
loop_
_entity.id
_entity.type
_entity.pdbx_description
1 polymer ?
#
loop_
_entity_poly.entity_id
_entity_poly.type
_entity_poly.pdbx_seq_one_letter_code
_entity_poly.pdbx_strand_id
1 'polypeptide(L)'
;MVPKDVHAAITTIETKSIIQFVDWYPTGFKVGINYQPPTMVPGGDLAKVQQAVCMLSNTTAIADTWARLDHKSDLMCAKCAFVHWYMGEGTEEGEFSEGHGCP
;
A
#
# COMPACT_ATOMS: atom_id res chain seq x y z
N MET A 1 -14.11 -26.41 9.19
CA MET A 1 -14.05 -25.63 10.45
C MET A 1 -13.52 -24.21 10.18
N VAL A 2 -12.55 -24.03 9.29
CA VAL A 2 -11.94 -22.72 8.90
C VAL A 2 -12.89 -21.53 8.64
N PRO A 3 -14.02 -21.65 7.90
CA PRO A 3 -14.83 -20.46 7.59
C PRO A 3 -15.50 -19.81 8.81
N LYS A 4 -15.83 -20.59 9.85
CA LYS A 4 -16.44 -20.07 11.08
C LYS A 4 -15.43 -19.27 11.90
N ASP A 5 -14.20 -19.76 11.97
CA ASP A 5 -13.13 -19.14 12.75
C ASP A 5 -12.72 -17.79 12.14
N VAL A 6 -12.68 -17.70 10.80
CA VAL A 6 -12.41 -16.43 10.09
C VAL A 6 -13.50 -15.41 10.36
N HIS A 7 -14.78 -15.82 10.32
CA HIS A 7 -15.89 -14.90 10.59
C HIS A 7 -15.86 -14.40 12.05
N ALA A 8 -15.62 -15.28 13.03
CA ALA A 8 -15.49 -14.90 14.43
C ALA A 8 -14.33 -13.92 14.68
N ALA A 9 -13.20 -14.10 13.99
CA ALA A 9 -12.07 -13.19 14.06
C ALA A 9 -12.44 -11.79 13.51
N ILE A 10 -13.15 -11.73 12.38
CA ILE A 10 -13.60 -10.46 11.79
C ILE A 10 -14.55 -9.73 12.73
N THR A 11 -15.55 -10.42 13.30
CA THR A 11 -16.45 -9.81 14.29
C THR A 11 -15.68 -9.27 15.49
N THR A 12 -14.63 -9.97 15.94
CA THR A 12 -13.77 -9.50 17.04
C THR A 12 -13.03 -8.21 16.66
N ILE A 13 -12.56 -8.09 15.42
CA ILE A 13 -11.88 -6.90 14.91
C ILE A 13 -12.86 -5.73 14.81
N GLU A 14 -14.06 -5.96 14.27
CA GLU A 14 -15.12 -4.95 14.15
C GLU A 14 -15.53 -4.41 15.53
N THR A 15 -15.68 -5.28 16.53
CA THR A 15 -16.07 -4.91 17.89
C THR A 15 -15.02 -4.05 18.60
N LYS A 16 -13.73 -4.18 18.24
CA LYS A 16 -12.65 -3.38 18.84
C LYS A 16 -12.68 -1.92 18.37
N SER A 17 -13.43 -1.58 17.32
CA SER A 17 -13.58 -0.22 16.76
C SER A 17 -12.26 0.51 16.48
N ILE A 18 -11.16 -0.23 16.32
CA ILE A 18 -9.83 0.31 15.99
C ILE A 18 -9.67 0.62 14.50
N ILE A 19 -10.51 0.02 13.65
CA ILE A 19 -10.52 0.24 12.21
C ILE A 19 -11.72 1.12 11.90
N GLN A 20 -11.44 2.29 11.32
CA GLN A 20 -12.45 3.26 10.92
C GLN A 20 -12.58 3.22 9.40
N PHE A 21 -13.79 2.90 8.93
CA PHE A 21 -14.14 2.98 7.51
C PHE A 21 -14.76 4.34 7.20
N VAL A 22 -14.68 4.71 5.93
CA VAL A 22 -15.40 5.87 5.39
C VAL A 22 -16.89 5.61 5.34
N ASP A 23 -17.71 6.65 5.53
CA ASP A 23 -19.16 6.54 5.65
C ASP A 23 -19.84 5.89 4.43
N TRP A 24 -19.27 6.07 3.24
CA TRP A 24 -19.78 5.52 1.99
C TRP A 24 -19.37 4.07 1.71
N TYR A 25 -18.59 3.43 2.58
CA TYR A 25 -18.20 2.02 2.47
C TYR A 25 -18.36 1.26 3.81
N PRO A 26 -19.58 0.80 4.14
CA PRO A 26 -19.87 0.21 5.45
C PRO A 26 -19.48 -1.28 5.57
N THR A 27 -19.36 -2.03 4.47
CA THR A 27 -19.02 -3.47 4.48
C THR A 27 -17.51 -3.68 4.31
N GLY A 28 -16.78 -3.44 5.39
CA GLY A 28 -15.33 -3.23 5.41
C GLY A 28 -14.41 -4.39 4.99
N PHE A 29 -14.87 -5.64 5.08
CA PHE A 29 -14.00 -6.82 4.87
C PHE A 29 -14.48 -7.73 3.74
N LYS A 30 -13.53 -8.11 2.88
CA LYS A 30 -13.68 -9.17 1.88
C LYS A 30 -12.72 -10.31 2.21
N VAL A 31 -13.20 -11.55 2.10
CA VAL A 31 -12.47 -12.74 2.55
C VAL A 31 -12.33 -13.74 1.40
N GLY A 32 -11.10 -14.18 1.14
CA GLY A 32 -10.79 -15.33 0.31
C GLY A 32 -10.00 -16.37 1.10
N ILE A 33 -10.31 -17.66 0.93
CA ILE A 33 -9.62 -18.75 1.64
C ILE A 33 -9.02 -19.69 0.61
N ASN A 34 -7.71 -19.86 0.65
CA ASN A 34 -7.01 -20.95 -0.02
C ASN A 34 -6.71 -22.03 1.02
N TYR A 35 -7.16 -23.27 0.78
CA TYR A 35 -6.95 -24.40 1.68
C TYR A 35 -5.57 -25.04 1.53
N GLN A 36 -4.83 -24.71 0.46
CA GLN A 36 -3.45 -25.16 0.31
C GLN A 36 -2.55 -24.43 1.31
N PRO A 37 -1.72 -25.14 2.09
CA PRO A 37 -0.76 -24.50 2.97
C PRO A 37 0.23 -23.63 2.18
N PRO A 38 0.70 -22.50 2.75
CA PRO A 38 1.77 -21.71 2.15
C PRO A 38 3.01 -22.56 1.89
N THR A 39 3.61 -22.40 0.71
CA THR A 39 4.82 -23.13 0.34
C THR A 39 6.05 -22.32 0.75
N MET A 40 7.05 -23.00 1.30
CA MET A 40 8.35 -22.44 1.64
C MET A 40 9.37 -22.83 0.58
N VAL A 41 10.26 -21.90 0.22
CA VAL A 41 11.40 -22.17 -0.64
C VAL A 41 12.48 -22.94 0.16
N PRO A 42 12.99 -24.10 -0.31
CA PRO A 42 14.08 -24.80 0.36
C PRO A 42 15.31 -23.90 0.53
N GLY A 43 15.83 -23.82 1.76
CA GLY A 43 16.96 -22.92 2.10
C GLY A 43 16.58 -21.45 2.27
N GLY A 44 15.30 -21.09 2.20
CA GLY A 44 14.82 -19.75 2.52
C GLY A 44 14.67 -19.50 4.02
N ASP A 45 14.46 -18.23 4.39
CA ASP A 45 14.49 -17.78 5.79
C ASP A 45 13.17 -17.96 6.55
N LEU A 46 12.09 -18.35 5.86
CA LEU A 46 10.77 -18.48 6.45
C LEU A 46 10.52 -19.90 6.95
N ALA A 47 10.01 -20.03 8.18
CA ALA A 47 9.59 -21.31 8.72
C ALA A 47 8.34 -21.86 8.00
N LYS A 48 8.22 -23.19 7.93
CA LYS A 48 7.02 -23.85 7.42
C LYS A 48 5.83 -23.59 8.36
N VAL A 49 4.73 -23.08 7.80
CA VAL A 49 3.49 -22.78 8.53
C VAL A 49 2.30 -23.56 7.96
N GLN A 50 1.29 -23.81 8.80
CA GLN A 50 0.05 -24.48 8.37
C GLN A 50 -0.93 -23.50 7.70
N GLN A 51 -0.93 -22.24 8.14
CA GLN A 51 -1.83 -21.20 7.67
C GLN A 51 -1.09 -19.86 7.70
N ALA A 52 -1.45 -18.97 6.79
CA ALA A 52 -1.00 -17.59 6.77
C ALA A 52 -2.15 -16.69 6.34
N VAL A 53 -2.03 -15.40 6.63
CA VAL A 53 -2.98 -14.37 6.22
C VAL A 53 -2.24 -13.28 5.46
N CYS A 54 -2.83 -12.81 4.37
CA CYS A 54 -2.41 -11.60 3.66
C CYS A 54 -3.58 -10.62 3.69
N MET A 55 -3.34 -9.42 4.21
CA MET A 55 -4.34 -8.36 4.23
C MET A 55 -3.96 -7.31 3.19
N LEU A 56 -4.86 -7.06 2.25
CA LEU A 56 -4.76 -5.95 1.31
C LEU A 56 -5.74 -4.87 1.77
N SER A 57 -5.22 -3.73 2.21
CA SER A 57 -6.01 -2.62 2.74
C SER A 57 -5.75 -1.36 1.93
N ASN A 58 -6.83 -0.68 1.55
CA ASN A 58 -6.75 0.66 0.98
C ASN A 58 -7.08 1.66 2.10
N THR A 59 -6.08 2.43 2.51
CA THR A 59 -6.20 3.44 3.57
C THR A 59 -5.62 4.76 3.09
N THR A 60 -6.24 5.87 3.47
CA THR A 60 -5.75 7.22 3.20
C THR A 60 -4.38 7.48 3.84
N ALA A 61 -3.95 6.67 4.81
CA ALA A 61 -2.60 6.74 5.37
C ALA A 61 -1.48 6.54 4.33
N ILE A 62 -1.78 5.98 3.15
CA ILE A 62 -0.80 5.92 2.05
C ILE A 62 -0.38 7.32 1.58
N ALA A 63 -1.23 8.34 1.74
CA ALA A 63 -0.95 9.72 1.37
C ALA A 63 0.31 10.26 2.07
N ASP A 64 0.58 9.86 3.32
CA ASP A 64 1.79 10.26 4.04
C ASP A 64 3.07 9.78 3.35
N THR A 65 3.01 8.62 2.67
CA THR A 65 4.15 8.10 1.92
C THR A 65 4.37 8.87 0.64
N TRP A 66 3.30 9.23 -0.07
CA TRP A 66 3.36 10.13 -1.22
C TRP A 66 3.90 11.50 -0.84
N ALA A 67 3.40 12.11 0.24
CA ALA A 67 3.91 13.39 0.74
C ALA A 67 5.42 13.38 1.04
N ARG A 68 5.96 12.26 1.55
CA ARG A 68 7.41 12.10 1.76
C ARG A 68 8.19 11.98 0.44
N LEU A 69 7.59 11.40 -0.59
CA LEU A 69 8.19 11.34 -1.92
C LEU A 69 8.18 12.72 -2.58
N ASP A 70 7.03 13.39 -2.56
CA ASP A 70 6.84 14.74 -3.11
C ASP A 70 7.84 15.71 -2.49
N HIS A 71 7.95 15.72 -1.17
CA HIS A 71 8.93 16.57 -0.47
C HIS A 71 10.37 16.33 -0.93
N LYS A 72 10.77 15.08 -1.17
CA LYS A 72 12.12 14.79 -1.70
C LYS A 72 12.26 15.26 -3.14
N SER A 73 11.22 15.11 -3.95
CA SER A 73 11.21 15.58 -5.33
C SER A 73 11.34 17.10 -5.39
N ASP A 74 10.58 17.83 -4.56
CA ASP A 74 10.63 19.29 -4.46
C ASP A 74 12.04 19.78 -4.11
N LEU A 75 12.72 19.12 -3.17
CA LEU A 75 14.08 19.45 -2.78
C LEU A 75 15.09 19.28 -3.93
N MET A 76 14.88 18.29 -4.81
CA MET A 76 15.73 18.06 -5.98
C MET A 76 15.40 19.04 -7.10
N CYS A 77 14.11 19.23 -7.38
CA CYS A 77 13.60 20.12 -8.43
C CYS A 77 13.99 21.58 -8.16
N ALA A 78 13.91 22.04 -6.90
CA ALA A 78 14.32 23.39 -6.49
C ALA A 78 15.80 23.71 -6.78
N LYS A 79 16.63 22.69 -7.00
CA LYS A 79 18.05 22.84 -7.35
C LYS A 79 18.36 22.44 -8.80
N CYS A 80 17.32 22.15 -9.59
CA CYS A 80 17.43 21.54 -10.92
C CYS A 80 18.35 20.30 -10.91
N ALA A 81 18.40 19.58 -9.78
CA ALA A 81 19.30 18.45 -9.63
C ALA A 81 18.84 17.32 -10.56
N PHE A 82 19.78 16.80 -11.37
CA PHE A 82 19.54 15.74 -12.35
C PHE A 82 18.59 16.06 -13.52
N VAL A 83 17.96 17.26 -13.55
CA VAL A 83 16.99 17.65 -14.61
C VAL A 83 17.61 17.62 -16.02
N HIS A 84 18.89 18.00 -16.17
CA HIS A 84 19.57 17.99 -17.47
C HIS A 84 19.67 16.61 -18.13
N TRP A 85 19.67 15.52 -17.36
CA TRP A 85 19.65 14.16 -17.92
C TRP A 85 18.33 13.85 -18.61
N TYR A 86 17.21 14.23 -17.97
CA TYR A 86 15.89 14.05 -18.52
C TYR A 86 15.65 14.95 -19.75
N MET A 87 16.09 16.21 -19.69
CA MET A 87 16.05 17.09 -20.87
C MET A 87 16.89 16.53 -22.03
N GLY A 88 18.01 15.88 -21.75
CA GLY A 88 18.85 15.20 -22.75
C GLY A 88 18.16 14.02 -23.44
N GLU A 89 17.15 13.43 -22.82
CA GLU A 89 16.33 12.35 -23.38
C GLU A 89 15.02 12.85 -24.02
N GLY A 90 14.78 14.16 -24.00
CA GLY A 90 13.64 14.80 -24.66
C GLY A 90 12.48 15.19 -23.75
N THR A 91 12.65 15.15 -22.42
CA THR A 91 11.67 15.69 -21.45
C THR A 91 11.68 17.22 -21.45
N GLU A 92 10.53 17.86 -21.57
CA GLU A 92 10.39 19.31 -21.51
C GLU A 92 10.45 19.80 -20.05
N GLU A 93 11.05 20.96 -19.80
CA GLU A 93 11.21 21.51 -18.44
C GLU A 93 9.84 21.75 -17.75
N GLY A 94 8.79 22.00 -18.54
CA GLY A 94 7.40 22.15 -18.06
C GLY A 94 6.80 20.87 -17.49
N GLU A 95 7.23 19.69 -17.96
CA GLU A 95 6.68 18.39 -17.52
C GLU A 95 7.00 18.11 -16.04
N PHE A 96 8.12 18.64 -15.54
CA PHE A 96 8.47 18.57 -14.12
C PHE A 96 7.55 19.43 -13.25
N SER A 97 7.07 20.55 -13.78
CA SER A 97 6.18 21.45 -13.03
C SER A 97 4.73 20.95 -13.04
N GLU A 98 4.29 20.36 -14.15
CA GLU A 98 2.94 19.79 -14.31
C GLU A 98 2.75 18.49 -13.50
N GLY A 99 3.77 17.63 -13.44
CA GLY A 99 3.72 16.38 -12.69
C GLY A 99 3.59 16.54 -11.17
N HIS A 100 4.01 17.70 -10.63
CA HIS A 100 3.93 18.01 -9.19
C HIS A 100 2.62 18.69 -8.77
N GLY A 101 1.68 18.92 -9.71
CA GLY A 101 0.39 19.53 -9.38
C GLY A 101 0.54 20.92 -8.74
N CYS A 102 1.45 21.73 -9.27
CA CYS A 102 1.47 23.16 -8.95
C CYS A 102 0.23 23.81 -9.61
N PRO A 103 -0.55 24.67 -8.91
CA PRO A 103 -1.42 25.60 -9.63
C PRO A 103 -0.60 26.56 -10.51
#